data_AF-A0A6P6N6D8-F1
#
_entry.id   AF-A0A6P6N6D8-F1
#
_cell.length_a   1.000
_cell.length_b   1.000
_cell.length_c   1.000
_cell.angle_alpha   90.00
_cell.angle_beta   90.00
_cell.angle_gamma   90.00
#
_symmetry.space_group_name_H-M   'P 1'
#
loop_
_entity.id
_entity.type
_entity.pdbx_description
1 polymer ?
#
loop_
_entity_poly.entity_id
_entity_poly.type
_entity_poly.pdbx_seq_one_letter_code
_entity_poly.pdbx_strand_id
1 'polypeptide(L)'
;MSPQIKNAAANVLRETWLIYKHTKLMKKIDHSRVRKHQRKFLQAIHQLRSVKMEQRKLSDQANTLVDLSKMQSVMYELMSELNDRSEDLERQMLGLEQRVEQLTAGFNALPAHLSATLTSQHAALVQLLRERDAKVLSPTVPSALSPTAANPLSGSGSVPTQPTEDSPNTSSSSC
;
A
#
# COMPACT_ATOMS: atom_id res chain seq x y z
N MET A 1 6.71 -5.67 -44.51
CA MET A 1 7.44 -4.81 -45.48
C MET A 1 6.44 -3.88 -46.16
N SER A 2 6.60 -2.56 -46.07
CA SER A 2 5.61 -1.61 -46.59
C SER A 2 5.48 -1.69 -48.12
N PRO A 3 4.27 -1.52 -48.70
CA PRO A 3 4.05 -1.55 -50.14
C PRO A 3 4.92 -0.55 -50.91
N GLN A 4 5.22 0.60 -50.30
CA GLN A 4 6.03 1.67 -50.86
C GLN A 4 7.51 1.28 -51.01
N ILE A 5 8.09 0.56 -50.03
CA ILE A 5 9.46 0.03 -50.13
C ILE A 5 9.56 -0.97 -51.29
N LYS A 6 8.58 -1.88 -51.39
CA LYS A 6 8.53 -2.88 -52.47
C LYS A 6 8.46 -2.22 -53.85
N ASN A 7 7.61 -1.21 -54.00
CA ASN A 7 7.46 -0.48 -55.28
C ASN A 7 8.73 0.29 -55.66
N ALA A 8 9.31 1.04 -54.71
CA ALA A 8 10.55 1.79 -54.96
C ALA A 8 11.71 0.83 -55.31
N ALA A 9 11.87 -0.27 -54.59
CA ALA A 9 12.89 -1.28 -54.89
C ALA A 9 12.69 -1.92 -56.27
N ALA A 10 11.46 -2.26 -56.65
CA ALA A 10 11.15 -2.77 -57.97
C ALA A 10 11.50 -1.76 -59.08
N ASN A 11 11.23 -0.47 -58.87
CA ASN A 11 11.59 0.59 -59.80
C ASN A 11 13.11 0.75 -59.93
N VAL A 12 13.87 0.66 -58.82
CA VAL A 12 15.34 0.67 -58.86
C VAL A 12 15.86 -0.44 -59.78
N LEU A 13 15.41 -1.68 -59.57
CA LEU A 13 15.82 -2.83 -60.39
C LEU A 13 15.44 -2.65 -61.87
N ARG A 14 14.20 -2.19 -62.13
CA ARG A 14 13.69 -1.93 -63.48
C ARG A 14 14.55 -0.91 -64.21
N GLU A 15 14.83 0.23 -63.58
CA GLU A 15 15.59 1.31 -64.23
C GLU A 15 17.07 0.95 -64.38
N THR A 16 17.69 0.26 -63.41
CA THR A 16 19.06 -0.27 -63.56
C THR A 16 19.20 -1.17 -64.78
N TRP A 17 18.26 -2.11 -64.97
CA TRP A 17 18.26 -2.98 -66.13
C TRP A 17 18.08 -2.21 -67.45
N LEU A 18 17.16 -1.24 -67.49
CA LEU A 18 16.92 -0.42 -68.69
C LEU A 18 18.12 0.46 -69.05
N ILE A 19 18.83 1.01 -68.07
CA ILE A 19 20.07 1.76 -68.28
C ILE A 19 21.14 0.83 -68.86
N TYR A 20 21.34 -0.35 -68.27
CA TYR A 20 22.31 -1.33 -68.76
C TYR A 20 22.00 -1.75 -70.21
N LYS A 21 20.74 -2.07 -70.49
CA LYS A 21 20.27 -2.41 -71.83
C LYS A 21 20.63 -1.33 -72.86
N HIS A 22 20.31 -0.07 -72.58
CA HIS A 22 20.46 1.03 -73.53
C HIS A 22 21.89 1.60 -73.64
N THR A 23 22.80 1.20 -72.73
CA THR A 23 24.20 1.67 -72.75
C THR A 23 25.21 0.57 -73.10
N LYS A 24 24.88 -0.70 -72.85
CA LYS A 24 25.82 -1.83 -73.01
C LYS A 24 25.37 -2.90 -74.00
N LEU A 25 24.06 -3.06 -74.26
CA LEU A 25 23.52 -4.15 -75.08
C LEU A 25 23.05 -3.70 -76.48
N MET A 26 22.89 -2.40 -76.72
CA MET A 26 22.42 -1.87 -78.00
C MET A 26 23.58 -1.40 -78.89
N LYS A 27 23.46 -1.65 -80.21
CA LYS A 27 24.47 -1.25 -81.21
C LYS A 27 24.65 0.27 -81.35
N LYS A 28 23.61 1.06 -81.09
CA LYS A 28 23.65 2.54 -81.06
C LYS A 28 23.04 3.03 -79.75
N ILE A 29 23.73 3.95 -79.08
CA ILE A 29 23.29 4.50 -77.79
C ILE A 29 22.29 5.63 -78.03
N ASP A 30 21.08 5.50 -77.47
CA ASP A 30 20.08 6.57 -77.42
C ASP A 30 20.21 7.34 -76.10
N HIS A 31 20.96 8.44 -76.13
CA HIS A 31 21.20 9.26 -74.94
C HIS A 31 19.92 9.85 -74.32
N SER A 32 18.89 10.12 -75.13
CA SER A 32 17.62 10.67 -74.62
C SER A 32 16.87 9.65 -73.77
N ARG A 33 16.82 8.38 -74.22
CA ARG A 33 16.26 7.28 -73.42
C ARG A 33 17.07 7.02 -72.16
N VAL A 34 18.39 7.00 -72.26
CA VAL A 34 19.29 6.79 -71.12
C VAL A 34 19.03 7.86 -70.04
N ARG A 35 18.96 9.14 -70.40
CA ARG A 35 18.65 10.23 -69.46
C ARG A 35 17.28 10.08 -68.80
N LYS A 36 16.27 9.61 -69.54
CA LYS A 36 14.92 9.36 -68.98
C LYS A 36 14.96 8.27 -67.91
N HIS A 37 15.66 7.16 -68.17
CA HIS A 37 15.81 6.07 -67.20
C HIS A 37 16.68 6.44 -66.00
N GLN A 38 17.76 7.20 -66.22
CA GLN A 38 18.58 7.74 -65.13
C GLN A 38 17.78 8.64 -64.18
N ARG A 39 16.92 9.52 -64.71
CA ARG A 39 16.05 10.36 -63.88
C ARG A 39 15.10 9.52 -63.03
N LYS A 40 14.47 8.51 -63.63
CA LYS A 40 13.58 7.58 -62.91
C LYS A 40 14.33 6.74 -61.86
N PHE A 41 15.54 6.30 -62.19
CA PHE A 41 16.42 5.58 -61.26
C PHE A 41 16.73 6.43 -60.03
N LEU A 42 17.18 7.68 -60.23
CA LEU A 42 17.45 8.61 -59.13
C LEU A 42 16.19 8.85 -58.29
N GLN A 43 15.04 9.06 -58.93
CA GLN A 43 13.77 9.24 -58.23
C GLN A 43 13.42 8.02 -57.36
N ALA A 44 13.59 6.80 -57.87
CA ALA A 44 13.34 5.57 -57.12
C ALA A 44 14.29 5.40 -55.93
N ILE A 45 15.57 5.76 -56.10
CA ILE A 45 16.56 5.77 -55.00
C ILE A 45 16.18 6.80 -53.93
N HIS A 46 15.79 8.01 -54.32
CA HIS A 46 15.33 9.04 -53.38
C HIS A 46 14.08 8.59 -52.61
N GLN A 47 13.09 8.04 -53.31
CA GLN A 47 11.89 7.49 -52.67
C GLN A 47 12.22 6.40 -51.65
N LEU A 48 13.09 5.45 -52.02
CA LEU A 48 13.50 4.37 -51.13
C LEU A 48 14.19 4.91 -49.86
N ARG A 49 15.05 5.93 -49.99
CA ARG A 49 15.69 6.60 -48.86
C ARG A 49 14.67 7.32 -47.97
N SER A 50 13.76 8.09 -48.56
CA SER A 50 12.72 8.81 -47.80
C SER A 50 11.84 7.85 -47.00
N VAL A 51 11.34 6.78 -47.62
CA VAL A 51 10.50 5.79 -46.92
C VAL A 51 11.30 5.06 -45.83
N LYS A 52 12.58 4.75 -46.07
CA LYS A 52 13.45 4.15 -45.04
C LYS A 52 13.66 5.08 -43.84
N MET A 53 13.89 6.37 -44.09
CA MET A 53 14.04 7.36 -43.01
C MET A 53 12.74 7.49 -42.22
N GLU A 54 11.60 7.52 -42.90
CA GLU A 54 10.30 7.61 -42.25
C GLU A 54 9.99 6.38 -41.40
N GLN A 55 10.27 5.18 -41.91
CA GLN A 55 10.15 3.94 -41.14
C GLN A 55 11.02 3.96 -39.87
N ARG A 56 12.24 4.51 -39.95
CA ARG A 56 13.11 4.65 -38.78
C ARG A 56 12.49 5.59 -37.75
N LYS A 57 12.02 6.77 -38.17
CA LYS A 57 11.36 7.73 -37.26
C LYS A 57 10.16 7.13 -36.54
N LEU A 58 9.29 6.42 -37.27
CA LEU A 58 8.12 5.78 -36.67
C LEU A 58 8.53 4.68 -35.68
N SER A 59 9.59 3.94 -35.99
CA SER A 59 10.16 2.95 -35.06
C SER A 59 10.71 3.61 -33.80
N ASP A 60 11.44 4.71 -33.95
CA ASP A 60 12.01 5.45 -32.81
C ASP A 60 10.89 6.04 -31.95
N GLN A 61 9.81 6.55 -32.55
CA GLN A 61 8.61 7.01 -31.83
C GLN A 61 7.94 5.87 -31.05
N ALA A 62 7.78 4.70 -31.66
CA ALA A 62 7.21 3.53 -30.98
C ALA A 62 8.07 3.10 -29.79
N ASN A 63 9.40 3.11 -29.94
CA ASN A 63 10.32 2.82 -28.85
C ASN A 63 10.20 3.84 -27.70
N THR A 64 10.14 5.13 -28.01
CA THR A 64 9.95 6.18 -27.00
C THR A 64 8.66 5.99 -26.20
N LEU A 65 7.55 5.60 -26.84
CA LEU A 65 6.29 5.34 -26.15
C LEU A 65 6.38 4.13 -25.21
N VAL A 66 7.09 3.08 -25.63
CA VAL A 66 7.36 1.91 -24.78
C VAL A 66 8.20 2.30 -23.57
N ASP A 67 9.23 3.11 -23.77
CA ASP A 67 10.11 3.55 -22.68
C ASP A 67 9.38 4.47 -21.70
N LEU A 68 8.46 5.32 -22.17
CA LEU A 68 7.56 6.09 -21.31
C LEU A 68 6.66 5.19 -20.46
N SER A 69 6.09 4.14 -21.04
CA SER A 69 5.26 3.17 -20.30
C SER A 69 6.06 2.42 -19.23
N LYS A 70 7.30 2.02 -19.53
CA LYS A 70 8.20 1.41 -18.53
C LYS A 70 8.52 2.39 -17.41
N MET A 71 8.83 3.64 -17.74
CA MET A 71 9.09 4.68 -16.75
C MET A 71 7.87 4.90 -15.84
N GLN A 72 6.66 4.90 -16.40
CA GLN A 72 5.44 4.96 -15.60
C GLN A 72 5.30 3.77 -14.66
N SER A 73 5.55 2.53 -15.12
CA SER A 73 5.51 1.33 -14.27
C SER A 73 6.43 1.47 -13.05
N VAL A 74 7.70 1.82 -13.29
CA VAL A 74 8.69 2.01 -12.21
C VAL A 74 8.28 3.15 -11.28
N MET A 75 7.75 4.25 -11.84
CA MET A 75 7.28 5.39 -11.05
C MET A 75 6.11 5.00 -10.13
N TYR A 76 5.15 4.21 -10.62
CA TYR A 76 4.03 3.73 -9.81
C TYR A 76 4.49 2.78 -8.70
N GLU A 77 5.41 1.86 -8.98
CA GLU A 77 6.01 0.99 -7.98
C GLU A 77 6.69 1.81 -6.87
N LEU A 78 7.56 2.76 -7.23
CA LEU A 78 8.24 3.62 -6.26
C LEU A 78 7.27 4.48 -5.44
N MET A 79 6.23 5.01 -6.08
CA MET A 79 5.24 5.83 -5.39
C MET A 79 4.40 4.99 -4.42
N SER A 80 4.07 3.74 -4.78
CA SER A 80 3.43 2.79 -3.88
C SER A 80 4.32 2.50 -2.68
N GLU A 81 5.59 2.14 -2.89
CA GLU A 81 6.54 1.88 -1.79
C GLU A 81 6.71 3.09 -0.87
N LEU A 82 6.71 4.30 -1.43
CA LEU A 82 6.78 5.54 -0.66
C LEU A 82 5.51 5.74 0.17
N ASN A 83 4.33 5.52 -0.42
CA ASN A 83 3.05 5.61 0.28
C ASN A 83 2.97 4.60 1.42
N ASP A 84 3.34 3.34 1.17
CA ASP A 84 3.34 2.27 2.18
C ASP A 84 4.24 2.64 3.37
N ARG A 85 5.45 3.17 3.11
CA ARG A 85 6.34 3.70 4.16
C ARG A 85 5.73 4.90 4.90
N SER A 86 5.01 5.78 4.20
CA SER A 86 4.34 6.92 4.82
C SER A 86 3.26 6.45 5.79
N GLU A 87 2.42 5.51 5.38
CA GLU A 87 1.38 4.94 6.22
C GLU A 87 1.96 4.20 7.44
N ASP A 88 3.05 3.45 7.26
CA ASP A 88 3.73 2.77 8.36
C ASP A 88 4.29 3.75 9.40
N LEU A 89 4.82 4.89 8.95
CA LEU A 89 5.26 5.95 9.85
C LEU A 89 4.09 6.61 10.59
N GLU A 90 2.97 6.86 9.91
CA GLU A 90 1.75 7.38 10.53
C GLU A 90 1.21 6.42 11.61
N ARG A 91 1.17 5.11 11.32
CA ARG A 91 0.79 4.08 12.31
C ARG A 91 1.70 4.08 13.53
N GLN A 92 3.01 4.18 13.32
CA GLN A 92 3.98 4.25 14.41
C GLN A 92 3.80 5.53 15.25
N MET A 93 3.54 6.66 14.60
CA MET A 93 3.28 7.93 15.27
C MET A 93 2.01 7.85 16.13
N LEU A 94 0.91 7.35 15.60
CA LEU A 94 -0.34 7.12 16.37
C LEU A 94 -0.11 6.19 17.55
N GLY A 95 0.69 5.12 17.37
CA GLY A 95 1.05 4.22 18.46
C GLY A 95 1.88 4.91 19.55
N LEU A 96 2.77 5.83 19.19
CA LEU A 96 3.51 6.65 20.15
C LEU A 96 2.59 7.65 20.86
N GLU A 97 1.70 8.34 20.14
CA GLU A 97 0.71 9.24 20.71
C GLU A 97 -0.15 8.53 21.75
N GLN A 98 -0.67 7.33 21.44
CA GLN A 98 -1.46 6.54 22.37
C GLN A 98 -0.67 6.15 23.63
N ARG A 99 0.59 5.75 23.48
CA ARG A 99 1.46 5.42 24.64
C ARG A 99 1.71 6.63 25.52
N VAL A 100 1.88 7.82 24.92
CA VAL A 100 2.04 9.08 25.65
C VAL A 100 0.74 9.47 26.38
N GLU A 101 -0.41 9.29 25.75
CA GLU A 101 -1.72 9.52 26.39
C GLU A 101 -1.94 8.59 27.58
N GLN A 102 -1.64 7.29 27.43
CA GLN A 102 -1.74 6.32 28.53
C GLN A 102 -0.80 6.67 29.69
N LEU A 103 0.44 7.06 29.39
CA LEU A 103 1.40 7.48 30.41
C LEU A 103 0.89 8.74 31.15
N THR A 104 0.35 9.70 30.40
CA THR A 104 -0.23 10.93 30.94
C THR A 104 -1.45 10.64 31.82
N ALA A 105 -2.36 9.76 31.39
CA ALA A 105 -3.51 9.34 32.17
C ALA A 105 -3.10 8.62 33.46
N GLY A 106 -2.13 7.71 33.38
CA GLY A 106 -1.57 7.01 34.53
C GLY A 106 -0.94 7.98 35.55
N PHE A 107 -0.20 8.99 35.07
CA PHE A 107 0.39 10.02 35.93
C PHE A 107 -0.68 10.88 36.61
N ASN A 108 -1.75 11.23 35.91
CA ASN A 108 -2.87 11.99 36.48
C ASN A 108 -3.71 11.17 37.48
N ALA A 109 -3.81 9.85 37.31
CA ALA A 109 -4.53 8.96 38.24
C ALA A 109 -3.73 8.66 39.52
N LEU A 110 -2.39 8.73 39.46
CA LEU A 110 -1.49 8.37 40.55
C LEU A 110 -1.81 9.08 41.89
N PRO A 111 -2.03 10.41 41.95
CA PRO A 111 -2.31 11.11 43.20
C PRO A 111 -3.61 10.66 43.86
N ALA A 112 -4.63 10.30 43.06
CA ALA A 112 -5.91 9.81 43.57
C ALA A 112 -5.74 8.43 44.21
N HIS A 113 -5.02 7.51 43.56
CA HIS A 113 -4.69 6.20 44.12
C HIS A 113 -3.84 6.30 45.40
N LEU A 114 -2.85 7.20 45.42
CA LEU A 114 -2.04 7.47 46.60
C LEU A 114 -2.90 8.02 47.74
N SER A 115 -3.78 8.99 47.44
CA SER A 115 -4.69 9.57 48.43
C SER A 115 -5.65 8.53 49.00
N ALA A 116 -6.27 7.71 48.14
CA ALA A 116 -7.18 6.64 48.57
C ALA A 116 -6.49 5.61 49.47
N THR A 117 -5.27 5.21 49.12
CA THR A 117 -4.47 4.28 49.92
C THR A 117 -4.11 4.89 51.27
N LEU A 118 -3.67 6.16 51.29
CA LEU A 118 -3.33 6.86 52.53
C LEU A 118 -4.56 7.01 53.45
N THR A 119 -5.72 7.39 52.91
CA THR A 119 -6.96 7.51 53.66
C THR A 119 -7.43 6.16 54.19
N SER A 120 -7.35 5.10 53.39
CA SER A 120 -7.69 3.73 53.80
C SER A 120 -6.79 3.24 54.94
N GLN A 121 -5.47 3.43 54.81
CA GLN A 121 -4.49 3.12 55.85
C GLN A 121 -4.79 3.89 57.15
N HIS A 122 -5.08 5.19 57.05
CA HIS A 122 -5.43 6.02 58.20
C HIS A 122 -6.72 5.56 58.89
N ALA A 123 -7.77 5.27 58.12
CA ALA A 123 -9.04 4.78 58.65
C ALA A 123 -8.88 3.44 59.40
N ALA A 124 -8.11 2.51 58.83
CA ALA A 124 -7.80 1.23 59.47
C ALA A 124 -7.05 1.42 60.80
N LEU A 125 -6.06 2.33 60.84
CA LEU A 125 -5.32 2.65 62.06
C LEU A 125 -6.23 3.22 63.16
N VAL A 126 -7.10 4.16 62.80
CA VAL A 126 -8.08 4.74 63.74
C VAL A 126 -9.03 3.68 64.27
N GLN A 127 -9.47 2.75 63.42
CA GLN A 127 -10.36 1.66 63.82
C GLN A 127 -9.69 0.72 64.83
N LEU A 128 -8.43 0.34 64.60
CA LEU A 128 -7.63 -0.46 65.55
C LEU A 128 -7.41 0.24 66.89
N LEU A 129 -7.18 1.56 66.88
CA LEU A 129 -7.06 2.35 68.12
C LEU A 129 -8.39 2.38 68.89
N ARG A 130 -9.51 2.55 68.20
CA ARG A 130 -10.85 2.58 68.79
C ARG A 130 -11.24 1.23 69.39
N GLU A 131 -10.91 0.13 68.71
CA GLU A 131 -11.08 -1.23 69.23
C GLU A 131 -10.22 -1.48 70.48
N ARG A 132 -8.98 -0.95 70.50
CA ARG A 132 -8.14 -0.97 71.72
C ARG A 132 -8.77 -0.20 72.87
N ASP A 133 -9.22 1.03 72.63
CA ASP A 133 -9.84 1.86 73.68
C ASP A 133 -11.15 1.25 74.20
N ALA A 134 -11.97 0.67 73.31
CA ALA A 134 -13.17 -0.07 73.70
C ALA A 134 -12.85 -1.32 74.54
N LYS A 135 -11.72 -1.99 74.27
CA LYS A 135 -11.21 -3.10 75.08
C LYS A 135 -10.64 -2.67 76.44
N VAL A 136 -10.23 -1.41 76.58
CA VAL A 136 -9.74 -0.84 77.85
C VAL A 136 -10.89 -0.33 78.72
N LEU A 137 -12.00 0.14 78.12
CA LEU A 137 -13.16 0.71 78.84
C LEU A 137 -14.31 -0.27 79.14
N SER A 138 -14.26 -1.53 78.69
CA SER A 138 -15.30 -2.53 78.96
C SER A 138 -14.89 -3.50 80.08
N PRO A 139 -15.55 -3.49 81.25
CA PRO A 139 -15.48 -4.59 82.20
C PRO A 139 -16.25 -5.79 81.63
N THR A 140 -15.56 -6.93 81.58
CA THR A 140 -16.12 -8.25 81.33
C THR A 140 -17.37 -8.51 82.16
N VAL A 141 -18.51 -8.79 81.51
CA VAL A 141 -19.53 -9.72 82.04
C VAL A 141 -20.08 -10.57 80.89
N PRO A 142 -19.97 -11.91 80.96
CA PRO A 142 -20.59 -12.80 79.99
C PRO A 142 -22.04 -13.09 80.42
N SER A 143 -22.96 -13.21 79.46
CA SER A 143 -24.16 -14.01 79.71
C SER A 143 -24.68 -14.61 78.42
N ALA A 144 -25.09 -15.86 78.55
CA ALA A 144 -25.20 -16.87 77.51
C ALA A 144 -26.66 -17.23 77.18
N LEU A 145 -26.80 -18.05 76.14
CA LEU A 145 -27.87 -19.01 75.84
C LEU A 145 -28.99 -18.59 74.85
N SER A 146 -28.93 -19.26 73.70
CA SER A 146 -29.93 -19.64 72.66
C SER A 146 -31.15 -20.44 73.21
N PRO A 147 -32.20 -20.92 72.46
CA PRO A 147 -32.27 -21.26 71.01
C PRO A 147 -33.64 -21.19 70.25
N THR A 148 -33.61 -21.58 68.96
CA THR A 148 -34.60 -22.38 68.14
C THR A 148 -35.64 -21.75 67.17
N ALA A 149 -35.40 -22.01 65.86
CA ALA A 149 -36.22 -22.43 64.69
C ALA A 149 -37.69 -21.98 64.44
N ALA A 150 -37.98 -21.52 63.19
CA ALA A 150 -38.80 -22.23 62.16
C ALA A 150 -39.04 -21.37 60.88
N ASN A 151 -39.16 -22.08 59.74
CA ASN A 151 -39.26 -21.73 58.29
C ASN A 151 -40.67 -21.18 57.84
N PRO A 152 -41.05 -21.02 56.54
CA PRO A 152 -40.34 -20.80 55.25
C PRO A 152 -40.98 -19.79 54.21
N LEU A 153 -40.18 -19.41 53.19
CA LEU A 153 -40.42 -19.22 51.72
C LEU A 153 -41.68 -18.54 51.09
N SER A 154 -41.43 -17.49 50.27
CA SER A 154 -42.04 -17.08 48.95
C SER A 154 -42.06 -15.54 48.84
N GLY A 155 -41.77 -14.84 47.74
CA GLY A 155 -41.37 -15.13 46.36
C GLY A 155 -41.48 -13.83 45.52
N SER A 156 -40.79 -13.81 44.37
CA SER A 156 -41.12 -13.08 43.12
C SER A 156 -40.43 -11.75 42.74
N GLY A 157 -39.82 -11.78 41.53
CA GLY A 157 -39.61 -10.69 40.55
C GLY A 157 -38.28 -9.92 40.65
N SER A 158 -37.48 -9.66 39.61
CA SER A 158 -37.60 -9.83 38.15
C SER A 158 -36.22 -9.63 37.47
N VAL A 159 -36.03 -10.33 36.35
CA VAL A 159 -35.01 -10.27 35.25
C VAL A 159 -35.12 -8.93 34.44
N PRO A 160 -34.23 -8.48 33.49
CA PRO A 160 -33.17 -9.11 32.64
C PRO A 160 -31.82 -8.29 32.59
N THR A 161 -30.75 -8.51 31.80
CA THR A 161 -30.53 -9.03 30.43
C THR A 161 -29.00 -9.28 30.20
N GLN A 162 -28.67 -10.30 29.38
CA GLN A 162 -27.37 -10.71 28.77
C GLN A 162 -26.75 -9.68 27.77
N PRO A 163 -25.66 -9.96 26.99
CA PRO A 163 -24.61 -11.02 26.96
C PRO A 163 -23.16 -10.41 26.86
N THR A 164 -22.03 -11.14 26.89
CA THR A 164 -21.19 -11.71 25.77
C THR A 164 -19.77 -11.90 26.37
N GLU A 165 -18.78 -12.68 25.90
CA GLU A 165 -18.57 -13.55 24.75
C GLU A 165 -17.33 -14.43 25.04
N ASP A 166 -17.30 -15.59 24.38
CA ASP A 166 -16.19 -16.53 24.33
C ASP A 166 -14.94 -15.94 23.63
N SER A 167 -13.76 -16.31 24.14
CA SER A 167 -12.51 -16.27 23.37
C SER A 167 -12.51 -17.38 22.31
N PRO A 168 -11.83 -17.14 21.17
CA PRO A 168 -10.82 -18.12 20.81
C PRO A 168 -9.50 -17.51 20.34
N ASN A 169 -8.46 -18.15 20.85
CA ASN A 169 -7.06 -18.04 20.45
C ASN A 169 -6.87 -18.84 19.14
N THR A 170 -6.29 -18.25 18.08
CA THR A 170 -5.59 -19.03 17.05
C THR A 170 -4.42 -18.24 16.47
N SER A 171 -3.29 -18.93 16.36
CA SER A 171 -2.05 -18.52 15.71
C SER A 171 -1.98 -19.02 14.25
N SER A 172 -1.25 -18.30 13.39
CA SER A 172 -0.59 -18.71 12.13
C SER A 172 -0.87 -17.70 11.02
N SER A 173 -0.06 -17.51 9.99
CA SER A 173 1.32 -17.86 9.62
C SER A 173 1.50 -17.21 8.24
N SER A 174 2.71 -16.81 7.92
CA SER A 174 3.15 -16.38 6.59
C SER A 174 2.80 -17.40 5.50
N CYS A 175 2.45 -16.89 4.31
CA CYS A 175 3.02 -17.18 2.98
C CYS A 175 2.41 -16.22 1.96
#